data_AF-A0A7J7L5V0-F1
#
_entry.id   AF-A0A7J7L5V0-F1
#
_cell.length_a   1.000
_cell.length_b   1.000
_cell.length_c   1.000
_cell.angle_alpha   90.00
_cell.angle_beta   90.00
_cell.angle_gamma   90.00
#
_symmetry.space_group_name_H-M   'P 1'
#
loop_
_entity.id
_entity.type
_entity.pdbx_description
1 polymer ?
#
loop_
_entity_poly.entity_id
_entity_poly.type
_entity_poly.pdbx_seq_one_letter_code
_entity_poly.pdbx_strand_id
1 'polypeptide(L)'
;MLSKQRLQSPSNAPEMEALSPNDVPVVLIDMHTCSLDSKIKMNLENAMSSIAKVRLFRKSSQGDRFPMDRQIANLREEIIPELQRNIVGDITIEGFLAKSLFYSNIGSNDYLTNYLYPPSYEPILYPVPAYRDHLIEVYTAQLKELHNLGARKFLISGLATFGCIPFYISIFSRKNDKCVDKFNKLAREFNSKLKTAVQ
;
A
#
# COMPACT_ATOMS: atom_id res chain seq x y z
N MET A 1 -28.15 47.05 -26.63
CA MET A 1 -28.70 45.95 -25.81
C MET A 1 -27.92 44.70 -26.19
N LEU A 2 -26.89 44.34 -25.40
CA LEU A 2 -26.90 43.23 -24.42
C LEU A 2 -27.09 41.87 -25.14
N SER A 3 -26.20 40.89 -25.06
CA SER A 3 -25.39 40.50 -23.90
C SER A 3 -24.25 39.55 -24.30
N LYS A 4 -23.02 39.86 -23.85
CA LYS A 4 -21.91 38.89 -23.77
C LYS A 4 -22.25 37.86 -22.68
N GLN A 5 -22.44 36.59 -23.06
CA GLN A 5 -22.40 35.49 -22.09
C GLN A 5 -20.96 35.27 -21.65
N ARG A 6 -20.71 35.55 -20.37
CA ARG A 6 -19.45 35.33 -19.68
C ARG A 6 -19.37 33.82 -19.39
N LEU A 7 -18.36 33.14 -19.93
CA LEU A 7 -18.03 31.78 -19.48
C LEU A 7 -17.74 31.84 -17.97
N GLN A 8 -18.59 31.21 -17.18
CA GLN A 8 -18.27 30.92 -15.77
C GLN A 8 -17.21 29.83 -15.77
N SER A 9 -16.01 30.17 -15.30
CA SER A 9 -15.02 29.20 -14.85
C SER A 9 -15.59 28.39 -13.69
N PRO A 10 -15.41 27.06 -13.62
CA PRO A 10 -15.73 26.31 -12.42
C PRO A 10 -14.69 26.66 -11.35
N SER A 11 -15.02 27.58 -10.45
CA SER A 11 -14.17 28.03 -9.34
C SER A 11 -14.35 27.17 -8.08
N ASN A 12 -14.49 25.86 -8.24
CA ASN A 12 -14.61 24.95 -7.09
C ASN A 12 -13.41 23.99 -7.10
N ALA A 13 -12.21 24.55 -7.02
CA ALA A 13 -11.14 23.83 -6.35
C ALA A 13 -11.51 23.81 -4.86
N PRO A 14 -11.44 22.66 -4.17
CA PRO A 14 -11.64 22.65 -2.72
C PRO A 14 -10.63 23.63 -2.11
N GLU A 15 -11.11 24.64 -1.37
CA GLU A 15 -10.25 25.42 -0.50
C GLU A 15 -9.62 24.44 0.49
N MET A 16 -8.32 24.20 0.34
CA MET A 16 -7.54 23.48 1.34
C MET A 16 -7.50 24.36 2.58
N GLU A 17 -8.30 23.97 3.58
CA GLU A 17 -8.33 24.61 4.88
C GLU A 17 -6.93 24.59 5.49
N ALA A 18 -6.46 25.75 5.98
CA ALA A 18 -5.13 25.85 6.58
C ALA A 18 -5.05 24.93 7.81
N LEU A 19 -4.07 24.03 7.83
CA LEU A 19 -3.84 23.12 8.94
C LEU A 19 -3.56 23.91 10.23
N SER A 20 -4.42 23.74 11.25
CA SER A 20 -4.25 24.43 12.54
C SER A 20 -3.02 23.89 13.28
N PRO A 21 -2.30 24.71 14.07
CA PRO A 21 -1.20 24.25 14.91
C PRO A 21 -1.55 23.14 15.91
N ASN A 22 -2.85 22.97 16.20
CA ASN A 22 -3.38 21.97 17.14
C ASN A 22 -3.88 20.69 16.47
N ASP A 23 -3.98 20.65 15.15
CA ASP A 23 -4.39 19.44 14.43
C ASP A 23 -3.22 18.47 14.40
N VAL A 24 -3.39 17.26 14.97
CA VAL A 24 -2.42 16.17 14.78
C VAL A 24 -2.72 15.56 13.42
N PRO A 25 -1.89 15.80 12.38
CA PRO A 25 -2.20 15.33 11.06
C PRO A 25 -2.02 13.81 11.06
N VAL A 26 -3.04 13.06 10.67
CA VAL A 26 -2.86 11.62 10.44
C VAL A 26 -2.44 11.45 8.99
N VAL A 27 -1.17 11.07 8.78
CA VAL A 27 -0.69 10.66 7.45
C VAL A 27 -1.07 9.20 7.27
N LEU A 28 -2.25 8.98 6.69
CA LEU A 28 -2.72 7.65 6.37
C LEU A 28 -2.00 7.13 5.12
N ILE A 29 -1.12 6.14 5.31
CA ILE A 29 -0.64 5.26 4.25
C ILE A 29 -1.54 4.00 4.28
N ASP A 30 -2.85 4.19 4.05
CA ASP A 30 -3.81 3.10 3.98
C ASP A 30 -3.90 2.56 2.55
N MET A 31 -3.50 1.31 2.36
CA MET A 31 -3.40 0.70 1.04
C MET A 31 -3.85 -0.75 1.06
N HIS A 32 -5.17 -0.94 1.10
CA HIS A 32 -5.79 -2.25 1.01
C HIS A 32 -5.52 -3.01 -0.33
N THR A 33 -4.68 -2.52 -1.25
CA THR A 33 -4.42 -3.16 -2.56
C THR A 33 -2.97 -3.14 -3.05
N CYS A 34 -1.97 -2.81 -2.21
CA CYS A 34 -0.58 -2.66 -2.67
C CYS A 34 0.38 -3.71 -2.10
N SER A 35 1.39 -4.05 -2.90
CA SER A 35 2.49 -4.96 -2.56
C SER A 35 3.65 -4.17 -1.97
N LEU A 36 4.43 -4.84 -1.11
CA LEU A 36 5.64 -4.27 -0.53
C LEU A 36 6.68 -3.98 -1.61
N ASP A 37 6.97 -4.96 -2.45
CA ASP A 37 7.97 -4.82 -3.51
C ASP A 37 7.29 -4.68 -4.87
N SER A 38 7.61 -3.59 -5.57
CA SER A 38 7.13 -3.34 -6.93
C SER A 38 7.55 -4.43 -7.93
N LYS A 39 8.64 -5.15 -7.67
CA LYS A 39 9.18 -6.22 -8.51
C LYS A 39 8.46 -7.56 -8.31
N ILE A 40 7.77 -7.74 -7.19
CA ILE A 40 6.96 -8.93 -6.89
C ILE A 40 5.59 -8.85 -7.60
N LYS A 41 5.30 -7.77 -8.35
CA LYS A 41 4.04 -7.57 -9.07
C LYS A 41 3.63 -8.80 -9.91
N MET A 42 2.39 -9.24 -9.69
CA MET A 42 1.62 -10.18 -10.50
C MET A 42 1.93 -10.14 -12.00
N ASN A 43 2.28 -11.31 -12.53
CA ASN A 43 1.93 -11.80 -13.87
C ASN A 43 0.39 -11.82 -14.07
N LEU A 44 -0.29 -10.68 -13.95
CA LEU A 44 -1.66 -10.55 -14.45
C LEU A 44 -1.69 -10.74 -15.98
N GLU A 45 -0.55 -10.54 -16.64
CA GLU A 45 -0.37 -10.83 -18.08
C GLU A 45 -0.62 -12.31 -18.41
N ASN A 46 -0.25 -13.25 -17.54
CA ASN A 46 -0.42 -14.68 -17.81
C ASN A 46 -1.84 -15.19 -17.49
N ALA A 47 -2.57 -14.56 -16.55
CA ALA A 47 -3.96 -14.91 -16.27
C ALA A 47 -4.95 -14.28 -17.28
N MET A 48 -4.54 -13.22 -17.98
CA MET A 48 -5.38 -12.50 -18.95
C MET A 48 -5.13 -12.90 -20.41
N SER A 49 -4.22 -13.86 -20.68
CA SER A 49 -3.94 -14.35 -22.04
C SER A 49 -5.14 -15.01 -22.75
N SER A 50 -6.29 -15.19 -22.08
CA SER A 50 -7.53 -15.62 -22.74
C SER A 50 -8.41 -14.47 -23.23
N ILE A 51 -8.05 -13.19 -23.05
CA ILE A 51 -8.84 -12.05 -23.59
C ILE A 51 -7.91 -11.01 -24.26
N ALA A 52 -7.61 -11.31 -25.53
CA ALA A 52 -7.31 -10.40 -26.64
C ALA A 52 -6.68 -9.01 -26.38
N LYS A 53 -5.43 -8.87 -26.85
CA LYS A 53 -4.80 -7.68 -27.47
C LYS A 53 -5.57 -6.36 -27.35
N VAL A 54 -5.23 -5.54 -26.35
CA VAL A 54 -5.36 -4.07 -26.46
C VAL A 54 -4.13 -3.40 -25.82
N ARG A 55 -3.54 -2.53 -26.62
CA ARG A 55 -2.38 -1.67 -26.43
C ARG A 55 -2.44 -0.86 -25.12
N LEU A 56 -1.32 -0.89 -24.38
CA LEU A 56 -0.74 0.08 -23.42
C LEU A 56 -1.64 1.20 -22.85
N PHE A 57 -1.55 1.36 -21.52
CA PHE A 57 -2.32 2.23 -20.62
C PHE A 57 -3.73 1.74 -20.27
N ARG A 58 -3.78 0.58 -19.60
CA ARG A 58 -5.01 0.13 -18.94
C ARG A 58 -5.07 0.72 -17.53
N LYS A 59 -5.77 1.85 -17.38
CA LYS A 59 -6.37 2.24 -16.09
C LYS A 59 -7.14 1.00 -15.61
N SER A 60 -6.69 0.39 -14.52
CA SER A 60 -7.38 -0.80 -14.01
C SER A 60 -8.80 -0.37 -13.61
N SER A 61 -9.80 -1.24 -13.79
CA SER A 61 -11.17 -0.99 -13.31
C SER A 61 -11.26 -0.80 -11.78
N GLN A 62 -10.13 -0.93 -11.07
CA GLN A 62 -9.97 -0.75 -9.63
C GLN A 62 -9.01 0.41 -9.25
N GLY A 63 -8.60 1.26 -10.20
CA GLY A 63 -7.62 2.35 -9.98
C GLY A 63 -6.16 1.89 -10.09
N ASP A 64 -5.21 2.83 -10.00
CA ASP A 64 -3.78 2.51 -10.03
C ASP A 64 -3.33 1.94 -8.68
N ARG A 65 -2.62 0.81 -8.69
CA ARG A 65 -2.03 0.18 -7.50
C ARG A 65 -0.60 0.70 -7.31
N PHE A 66 -0.40 1.53 -6.29
CA PHE A 66 0.92 2.10 -5.95
C PHE A 66 1.65 1.23 -4.92
N PRO A 67 2.65 0.41 -5.30
CA PRO A 67 3.47 -0.29 -4.30
C PRO A 67 4.09 0.71 -3.32
N MET A 68 4.49 0.26 -2.13
CA MET A 68 4.97 1.15 -1.06
C MET A 68 6.10 2.07 -1.51
N ASP A 69 7.03 1.58 -2.34
CA ASP A 69 8.09 2.41 -2.95
C ASP A 69 7.52 3.62 -3.69
N ARG A 70 6.44 3.43 -4.46
CA ARG A 70 5.80 4.52 -5.22
C ARG A 70 5.07 5.48 -4.30
N GLN A 71 4.49 5.01 -3.20
CA GLN A 71 3.84 5.90 -2.24
C GLN A 71 4.85 6.73 -1.47
N ILE A 72 5.99 6.15 -1.10
CA ILE A 72 7.11 6.89 -0.48
C ILE A 72 7.67 7.92 -1.47
N ALA A 73 7.81 7.55 -2.75
CA ALA A 73 8.21 8.48 -3.79
C ALA A 73 7.21 9.63 -3.94
N ASN A 74 5.91 9.35 -4.05
CA ASN A 74 4.88 10.38 -4.12
C ASN A 74 4.86 11.28 -2.87
N LEU A 75 5.06 10.71 -1.67
CA LEU A 75 5.20 11.49 -0.44
C LEU A 75 6.38 12.48 -0.54
N ARG A 76 7.54 12.01 -0.99
CA ARG A 76 8.77 12.80 -1.15
C ARG A 76 8.66 13.87 -2.23
N GLU A 77 8.14 13.50 -3.39
CA GLU A 77 8.22 14.28 -4.63
C GLU A 77 7.03 15.22 -4.82
N GLU A 78 5.86 14.89 -4.28
CA GLU A 78 4.62 15.63 -4.51
C GLU A 78 4.05 16.19 -3.21
N ILE A 79 3.79 15.32 -2.22
CA ILE A 79 3.03 15.68 -1.01
C ILE A 79 3.85 16.60 -0.09
N ILE A 80 5.13 16.28 0.17
CA ILE A 80 5.99 17.11 1.03
C ILE A 80 6.13 18.53 0.47
N PRO A 81 6.48 18.73 -0.83
CA PRO A 81 6.52 20.07 -1.42
C PRO A 81 5.18 20.81 -1.38
N GLU A 82 4.06 20.09 -1.54
CA GLU A 82 2.73 20.68 -1.43
C GLU A 82 2.40 21.12 0.00
N LEU A 83 2.69 20.29 1.00
CA LEU A 83 2.54 20.65 2.41
C LEU A 83 3.42 21.85 2.76
N GLN A 84 4.68 21.89 2.30
CA GLN A 84 5.58 23.02 2.53
C GLN A 84 5.02 24.35 2.01
N ARG A 85 4.27 24.35 0.90
CA ARG A 85 3.64 25.57 0.36
C ARG A 85 2.39 26.00 1.13
N ASN A 86 1.72 25.08 1.80
CA ASN A 86 0.42 25.29 2.43
C ASN A 86 0.47 25.34 3.96
N ILE A 87 1.58 24.94 4.59
CA ILE A 87 1.78 25.11 6.03
C ILE A 87 1.89 26.62 6.32
N VAL A 88 1.11 27.08 7.29
CA VAL A 88 1.05 28.49 7.73
C VAL A 88 1.50 28.58 9.19
N GLY A 89 2.11 29.71 9.56
CA GLY A 89 2.63 29.96 10.92
C GLY A 89 4.01 29.34 11.16
N ASP A 90 4.39 29.18 12.44
CA ASP A 90 5.74 28.74 12.85
C ASP A 90 5.95 27.21 12.76
N ILE A 91 5.17 26.51 11.94
CA ILE A 91 5.26 25.06 11.77
C ILE A 91 6.26 24.76 10.65
N THR A 92 7.28 23.96 10.93
CA THR A 92 8.16 23.42 9.88
C THR A 92 7.60 22.09 9.36
N ILE A 93 7.96 21.72 8.13
CA ILE A 93 7.54 20.43 7.56
C ILE A 93 8.07 19.26 8.39
N GLU A 94 9.28 19.37 8.94
CA GLU A 94 9.88 18.35 9.81
C GLU A 94 9.07 18.22 11.10
N GLY A 95 8.67 19.34 11.70
CA GLY A 95 7.81 19.37 12.87
C GLY A 95 6.43 18.78 12.60
N PHE A 96 5.86 19.07 11.42
CA PHE A 96 4.61 18.50 10.96
C PHE A 96 4.69 16.97 10.84
N LEU A 97 5.64 16.46 10.05
CA LEU A 97 5.82 15.01 9.83
C LEU A 97 6.17 14.27 11.12
N ALA A 98 6.95 14.88 12.03
CA ALA A 98 7.28 14.27 13.32
C ALA A 98 6.07 14.17 14.25
N LYS A 99 5.11 15.11 14.16
CA LYS A 99 3.86 15.07 14.93
C LYS A 99 2.84 14.12 14.32
N SER A 100 2.90 13.91 13.00
CA SER A 100 1.95 13.08 12.27
C SER A 100 2.03 11.59 12.60
N LEU A 101 0.88 10.91 12.56
CA LEU A 101 0.82 9.45 12.67
C LEU A 101 0.87 8.82 11.28
N PHE A 102 1.88 7.98 11.03
CA PHE A 102 2.04 7.18 9.82
C PHE A 102 1.43 5.79 10.05
N TYR A 103 0.24 5.57 9.51
CA TYR A 103 -0.40 4.26 9.55
C TYR A 103 0.00 3.45 8.31
N SER A 104 0.45 2.20 8.49
CA SER A 104 0.78 1.30 7.39
C SER A 104 0.16 -0.08 7.58
N ASN A 105 -0.59 -0.52 6.57
CA ASN A 105 -1.20 -1.84 6.49
C ASN A 105 -0.95 -2.43 5.10
N ILE A 106 0.09 -3.27 4.99
CA ILE A 106 0.58 -3.77 3.70
C ILE A 106 1.13 -5.21 3.84
N GLY A 107 1.27 -5.92 2.72
CA GLY A 107 1.89 -7.24 2.64
C GLY A 107 0.91 -8.38 2.33
N SER A 108 -0.40 -8.14 2.50
CA SER A 108 -1.42 -9.18 2.24
C SER A 108 -1.41 -9.60 0.77
N ASN A 109 -1.28 -8.66 -0.17
CA ASN A 109 -1.27 -8.97 -1.60
C ASN A 109 -0.02 -9.75 -2.04
N ASP A 110 1.12 -9.55 -1.39
CA ASP A 110 2.32 -10.34 -1.63
C ASP A 110 2.03 -11.84 -1.43
N TYR A 111 1.31 -12.19 -0.37
CA TYR A 111 0.87 -13.57 -0.18
C TYR A 111 -0.31 -13.96 -1.09
N LEU A 112 -1.36 -13.15 -1.13
CA LEU A 112 -2.62 -13.55 -1.75
C LEU A 112 -2.52 -13.56 -3.27
N THR A 113 -2.02 -12.50 -3.87
CA THR A 113 -2.05 -12.32 -5.32
C THR A 113 -0.77 -12.78 -5.99
N ASN A 114 0.37 -12.77 -5.29
CA ASN A 114 1.66 -13.12 -5.89
C ASN A 114 2.10 -14.54 -5.49
N TYR A 115 2.11 -14.86 -4.19
CA TYR A 115 2.67 -16.12 -3.72
C TYR A 115 1.72 -17.32 -3.80
N LEU A 116 0.45 -17.15 -3.43
CA LEU A 116 -0.51 -18.25 -3.25
C LEU A 116 -1.50 -18.43 -4.41
N TYR A 117 -1.63 -17.45 -5.30
CA TYR A 117 -2.61 -17.50 -6.40
C TYR A 117 -2.16 -18.45 -7.52
N PRO A 118 -2.87 -19.53 -7.84
CA PRO A 118 -2.50 -20.42 -8.93
C PRO A 118 -2.75 -19.78 -10.31
N PRO A 119 -1.89 -20.00 -11.33
CA PRO A 119 -0.58 -20.64 -11.25
C PRO A 119 0.50 -19.62 -10.86
N SER A 120 0.93 -19.63 -9.60
CA SER A 120 2.09 -18.84 -9.17
C SER A 120 3.35 -19.68 -9.28
N TYR A 121 4.38 -19.10 -9.88
CA TYR A 121 5.74 -19.65 -9.89
C TYR A 121 6.55 -19.21 -8.66
N GLU A 122 6.06 -18.27 -7.85
CA GLU A 122 6.76 -17.75 -6.67
C GLU A 122 7.09 -18.84 -5.65
N PRO A 123 6.22 -19.83 -5.36
CA PRO A 123 6.58 -20.92 -4.46
C PRO A 123 7.71 -21.82 -4.97
N ILE A 124 7.98 -21.81 -6.28
CA ILE A 124 9.05 -22.57 -6.93
C ILE A 124 10.36 -21.77 -6.86
N LEU A 125 10.31 -20.47 -7.13
CA LEU A 125 11.47 -19.58 -7.15
C LEU A 125 11.92 -19.15 -5.75
N TYR A 126 10.98 -18.99 -4.82
CA TYR A 126 11.21 -18.54 -3.46
C TYR A 126 10.55 -19.47 -2.44
N PRO A 127 11.34 -20.27 -1.70
CA PRO A 127 10.84 -20.97 -0.53
C PRO A 127 10.20 -19.97 0.45
N VAL A 128 9.10 -20.37 1.08
CA VAL A 128 8.31 -19.52 2.00
C VAL A 128 9.18 -18.70 2.98
N PRO A 129 10.20 -19.28 3.65
CA PRO A 129 11.05 -18.51 4.56
C PRO A 129 11.83 -17.40 3.85
N ALA A 130 12.41 -17.68 2.69
CA ALA A 130 13.16 -16.70 1.91
C ALA A 130 12.25 -15.56 1.40
N TYR A 131 11.05 -15.91 0.92
CA TYR A 131 10.07 -14.93 0.50
C TYR A 131 9.63 -14.01 1.65
N ARG A 132 9.27 -14.59 2.80
CA ARG A 132 8.94 -13.84 4.02
C ARG A 132 10.08 -12.91 4.42
N ASP A 133 11.30 -13.43 4.42
CA ASP A 133 12.47 -12.69 4.89
C ASP A 133 12.78 -11.50 3.97
N HIS A 134 12.66 -11.69 2.65
CA HIS A 134 12.74 -10.62 1.66
C HIS A 134 11.67 -9.53 1.87
N LEU A 135 10.41 -9.93 2.09
CA LEU A 135 9.34 -8.97 2.36
C LEU A 135 9.60 -8.14 3.63
N ILE A 136 10.12 -8.77 4.69
CA ILE A 136 10.49 -8.07 5.92
C ILE A 136 11.65 -7.10 5.68
N GLU A 137 12.67 -7.51 4.92
CA GLU A 137 13.79 -6.65 4.56
C GLU A 137 13.32 -5.41 3.79
N VAL A 138 12.52 -5.60 2.74
CA VAL A 138 11.94 -4.51 1.94
C VAL A 138 11.09 -3.59 2.83
N TYR A 139 10.20 -4.15 3.65
CA TYR A 139 9.32 -3.34 4.50
C TYR A 139 10.10 -2.51 5.52
N THR A 140 11.09 -3.11 6.17
CA THR A 140 11.92 -2.38 7.15
C THR A 140 12.76 -1.28 6.50
N ALA A 141 13.25 -1.49 5.28
CA ALA A 141 13.93 -0.44 4.50
C ALA A 141 12.98 0.72 4.17
N GLN A 142 11.76 0.42 3.73
CA GLN A 142 10.72 1.42 3.44
C GLN A 142 10.32 2.25 4.68
N LEU A 143 10.17 1.60 5.84
CA LEU A 143 9.91 2.29 7.10
C LEU A 143 11.09 3.21 7.50
N LYS A 144 12.33 2.76 7.27
CA LYS A 144 13.52 3.61 7.47
C LYS A 144 13.53 4.80 6.51
N GLU A 145 13.11 4.65 5.26
CA GLU A 145 12.99 5.78 4.34
C GLU A 145 11.97 6.81 4.82
N LEU A 146 10.79 6.37 5.28
CA LEU A 146 9.79 7.26 5.89
C LEU A 146 10.36 7.98 7.11
N HIS A 147 11.09 7.27 7.96
CA HIS A 147 11.78 7.88 9.09
C HIS A 147 12.79 8.94 8.65
N ASN A 148 13.57 8.67 7.60
CA ASN A 148 14.52 9.64 7.04
C ASN A 148 13.83 10.88 6.44
N LEU A 149 12.59 10.73 5.95
CA LEU A 149 11.76 11.85 5.49
C LEU A 149 11.16 12.70 6.63
N GLY A 150 11.24 12.27 7.89
CA GLY A 150 10.76 13.01 9.05
C GLY A 150 9.65 12.33 9.85
N ALA A 151 9.14 11.18 9.41
CA ALA A 151 8.15 10.41 10.15
C ALA A 151 8.70 9.90 11.49
N ARG A 152 7.93 10.06 12.58
CA ARG A 152 8.36 9.61 13.93
C ARG A 152 7.35 8.71 14.64
N LYS A 153 6.06 8.82 14.32
CA LYS A 153 5.02 7.99 14.93
C LYS A 153 4.48 7.03 13.87
N PHE A 154 4.60 5.74 14.14
CA PHE A 154 4.16 4.70 13.23
C PHE A 154 3.10 3.82 13.90
N LEU A 155 2.03 3.51 13.17
CA LEU A 155 1.11 2.43 13.48
C LEU A 155 1.24 1.38 12.37
N ILE A 156 1.91 0.28 12.67
CA ILE A 156 2.21 -0.78 11.72
C ILE A 156 1.27 -1.95 11.97
N SER A 157 0.41 -2.25 10.99
CA SER A 157 -0.45 -3.43 11.01
C SER A 157 0.29 -4.65 10.47
N GLY A 158 0.09 -5.79 11.11
CA GLY A 158 0.46 -7.09 10.56
C GLY A 158 -0.58 -7.57 9.54
N LEU A 159 -0.30 -8.73 8.95
CA LEU A 159 -1.21 -9.43 8.05
C LEU A 159 -2.40 -10.00 8.83
N ALA A 160 -3.59 -9.79 8.27
CA ALA A 160 -4.75 -10.58 8.65
C ALA A 160 -4.56 -12.04 8.21
N THR A 161 -5.13 -12.98 8.96
CA THR A 161 -5.16 -14.38 8.56
C THR A 161 -6.05 -14.55 7.34
N PHE A 162 -5.54 -15.21 6.29
CA PHE A 162 -6.21 -15.30 4.99
C PHE A 162 -6.64 -16.72 4.58
N GLY A 163 -6.44 -17.72 5.43
CA GLY A 163 -6.86 -19.10 5.18
C GLY A 163 -8.37 -19.32 5.17
N CYS A 164 -9.16 -18.38 5.69
CA CYS A 164 -10.63 -18.45 5.71
C CYS A 164 -11.29 -17.69 4.55
N ILE A 165 -10.52 -17.15 3.60
CA ILE A 165 -11.09 -16.47 2.43
C ILE A 165 -11.79 -17.53 1.55
N PRO A 166 -13.06 -17.31 1.13
CA PRO A 166 -13.83 -18.31 0.38
C PRO A 166 -13.12 -18.90 -0.84
N PHE A 167 -12.38 -18.07 -1.58
CA PHE A 167 -11.57 -18.50 -2.72
C PHE A 167 -10.50 -19.54 -2.35
N TYR A 168 -9.82 -19.38 -1.22
CA TYR A 168 -8.80 -20.36 -0.80
C TYR A 168 -9.42 -21.61 -0.19
N ILE A 169 -10.57 -21.48 0.48
CA ILE A 169 -11.30 -22.64 0.97
C ILE A 169 -11.72 -23.53 -0.21
N SER A 170 -12.32 -22.96 -1.26
CA SER A 170 -12.83 -23.74 -2.39
C SER A 170 -11.75 -24.49 -3.17
N ILE A 171 -10.53 -23.96 -3.21
CA ILE A 171 -9.42 -24.55 -3.98
C ILE A 171 -8.54 -25.48 -3.12
N PHE A 172 -8.27 -25.11 -1.87
CA PHE A 172 -7.23 -25.77 -1.07
C PHE A 172 -7.76 -26.56 0.12
N SER A 173 -9.04 -26.42 0.48
CA SER A 173 -9.62 -27.20 1.58
C SER A 173 -9.87 -28.64 1.12
N ARG A 174 -9.24 -29.61 1.81
CA ARG A 174 -9.28 -31.02 1.42
C ARG A 174 -10.51 -31.79 1.91
N LYS A 175 -11.36 -31.20 2.78
CA LYS A 175 -12.71 -31.64 3.21
C LYS A 175 -13.23 -30.75 4.36
N ASN A 176 -14.55 -30.52 4.40
CA ASN A 176 -15.33 -29.82 5.45
C ASN A 176 -15.34 -28.27 5.43
N ASP A 177 -15.02 -27.62 4.31
CA ASP A 177 -15.04 -26.15 4.17
C ASP A 177 -14.28 -25.39 5.29
N LYS A 178 -13.28 -26.04 5.88
CA LYS A 178 -12.47 -25.46 6.94
C LYS A 178 -11.43 -24.53 6.35
N CYS A 179 -11.05 -23.52 7.14
CA CYS A 179 -9.95 -22.62 6.81
C CYS A 179 -8.65 -23.38 6.54
N VAL A 180 -7.84 -22.87 5.63
CA VAL A 180 -6.55 -23.44 5.25
C VAL A 180 -5.51 -23.03 6.29
N ASP A 181 -5.30 -23.86 7.32
CA ASP A 181 -4.40 -23.53 8.45
C ASP A 181 -2.97 -23.19 8.04
N LYS A 182 -2.48 -23.81 6.97
CA LYS A 182 -1.15 -23.50 6.41
C LYS A 182 -1.05 -22.02 6.04
N PHE A 183 -2.09 -21.43 5.49
CA PHE A 183 -2.10 -20.02 5.07
C PHE A 183 -2.17 -19.09 6.28
N ASN A 184 -2.97 -19.45 7.30
CA ASN A 184 -2.99 -18.72 8.57
C ASN A 184 -1.62 -18.75 9.28
N LYS A 185 -0.88 -19.86 9.16
CA LYS A 185 0.49 -19.97 9.69
C LYS A 185 1.45 -19.00 9.00
N LEU A 186 1.34 -18.81 7.68
CA LEU A 186 2.16 -17.83 6.95
C LEU A 186 1.98 -16.42 7.49
N ALA A 187 0.72 -15.98 7.67
CA ALA A 187 0.41 -14.67 8.23
C ALA A 187 1.00 -14.49 9.64
N ARG A 188 0.87 -15.50 10.51
CA ARG A 188 1.42 -15.44 11.87
C ARG A 188 2.95 -15.37 11.90
N GLU A 189 3.62 -16.13 11.04
CA GLU A 189 5.08 -16.11 10.95
C GLU A 189 5.60 -14.78 10.43
N PHE A 190 4.95 -14.20 9.41
CA PHE A 190 5.25 -12.85 8.95
C PHE A 190 5.08 -11.83 10.08
N ASN A 191 3.94 -11.85 10.79
CA ASN A 191 3.65 -10.91 11.88
C ASN A 191 4.66 -11.02 13.03
N SER A 192 5.06 -12.24 13.39
CA SER A 192 6.09 -12.46 14.41
C SER A 192 7.43 -11.87 14.01
N LYS A 193 7.82 -12.04 12.74
CA LYS A 193 9.10 -11.52 12.23
C LYS A 193 9.06 -10.01 12.04
N LEU A 194 7.96 -9.46 11.54
CA LEU A 194 7.73 -8.02 11.44
C LEU A 194 7.84 -7.36 12.81
N LYS A 195 7.13 -7.89 13.81
CA LYS A 195 7.20 -7.38 15.18
C LYS A 195 8.64 -7.31 15.69
N THR A 196 9.44 -8.35 15.45
CA THR A 196 10.85 -8.36 15.88
C THR A 196 11.70 -7.34 15.12
N ALA A 197 11.40 -7.07 13.85
CA ALA A 197 12.21 -6.22 13.00
C ALA A 197 11.92 -4.71 13.16
N VAL A 198 10.78 -4.33 13.73
CA VAL A 198 10.35 -2.93 13.91
C VAL A 198 10.30 -2.49 15.38
N GLN A 199 10.73 -3.35 16.30
CA GLN A 199 10.82 -3.07 17.74
C GLN A 199 12.19 -2.53 18.15
#